data_AF-A0A067BUJ3-F1
#
_entry.id   AF-A0A067BUJ3-F1
#
_cell.length_a   1.000
_cell.length_b   1.000
_cell.length_c   1.000
_cell.angle_alpha   90.00
_cell.angle_beta   90.00
_cell.angle_gamma   90.00
#
_symmetry.space_group_name_H-M   'P 1'
#
loop_
_entity.id
_entity.type
_entity.pdbx_description
1 polymer ?
#
loop_
_entity_poly.entity_id
_entity_poly.type
_entity_poly.pdbx_seq_one_letter_code
_entity_poly.pdbx_strand_id
1 'polypeptide(L)'
;MHNLTLPSPLSSGFASLRSVLGPFGNVDMTYVPVPASLLQWYQATQDALTTLLVTDPVAQAAFVAIPQKQYIGQFPKAFAQSGIAFEGGNVLCGNDQASAPINFWSIVASPIFRAFSTSNACYRLVFEFFEPDEFLLLFALSGFGASHDLGRDTLASICHYDYSPGDNCGGIYNDSVAFLTTYNASTLSAFPPLARAAERDVKALNDQFLQYLKNASVPSSAMNHRYLFRINILDDADDISWVYFGWCFMYAWASGLREVVSFQGDHGTLTAISGPLSTITMQANPAEVRQDLANVLSLSVQYITMVFLVLATFTALYAISSRGRIEGLNLFEMNRTFGLVWVGRPFVLIRSASAMIILHTNVLNLSQIGAFTVFTSPTILWYNLVLAAGELNWLVYVFNDSFSCITTKYTAGYAMKSTLSAWLILIVWTAIQPCEHVAYMDRRCVAIDMDVGLRCHSAFVEVGFVNRIGLSVLICFGCVVASFLLEKYVCRGAPVFDATSLMLSAPAKYTFVLDDWVHNGVLYIDKPSTLMAGVLSVEYAGGIYLFDVKKWRLLVAFRHSGVEMVLPDARFMYAIPLVE
;
A
#
# COMPACT_ATOMS: atom_id res chain seq x y z
N MET A 1 -41.11 13.67 38.63
CA MET A 1 -40.58 14.16 37.34
C MET A 1 -41.16 13.27 36.25
N HIS A 2 -41.99 13.82 35.36
CA HIS A 2 -42.43 13.07 34.18
C HIS A 2 -41.31 13.15 33.13
N ASN A 3 -40.90 11.98 32.62
CA ASN A 3 -39.99 11.91 31.49
C ASN A 3 -40.75 12.42 30.24
N LEU A 4 -40.44 13.64 29.78
CA LEU A 4 -41.09 14.31 28.65
C LEU A 4 -40.44 13.99 27.29
N THR A 5 -39.59 12.96 27.23
CA THR A 5 -38.84 12.61 26.00
C THR A 5 -39.76 12.15 24.87
N LEU A 6 -40.95 11.61 25.20
CA LEU A 6 -42.00 11.27 24.22
C LEU A 6 -43.30 12.02 24.56
N PRO A 7 -43.87 12.79 23.62
CA PRO A 7 -45.14 13.47 23.83
C PRO A 7 -46.28 12.45 23.98
N SER A 8 -47.18 12.71 24.94
CA SER A 8 -48.42 11.95 25.12
C SER A 8 -49.62 12.83 24.73
N PRO A 9 -50.54 12.36 23.86
CA PRO A 9 -50.53 11.04 23.20
C PRO A 9 -49.43 10.90 22.14
N LEU A 10 -49.00 9.67 21.87
CA LEU A 10 -48.06 9.36 20.79
C LEU A 10 -48.65 9.77 19.44
N SER A 11 -47.79 10.23 18.52
CA SER A 11 -48.17 10.39 17.12
C SER A 11 -48.60 9.05 16.52
N SER A 12 -49.45 9.07 15.48
CA SER A 12 -49.91 7.83 14.84
C SER A 12 -48.78 6.99 14.27
N GLY A 13 -47.70 7.62 13.79
CA GLY A 13 -46.50 6.92 13.36
C GLY A 13 -45.83 6.16 14.51
N PHE A 14 -45.59 6.82 15.65
CA PHE A 14 -45.04 6.15 16.82
C PHE A 14 -45.99 5.11 17.43
N ALA A 15 -47.31 5.33 17.39
CA ALA A 15 -48.29 4.33 17.80
C ALA A 15 -48.20 3.08 16.91
N SER A 16 -48.07 3.25 15.59
CA SER A 16 -47.90 2.11 14.66
C SER A 16 -46.57 1.39 14.88
N LEU A 17 -45.46 2.10 15.11
CA LEU A 17 -44.17 1.49 15.43
C LEU A 17 -44.21 0.73 16.76
N ARG A 18 -44.82 1.31 17.79
CA ARG A 18 -45.03 0.67 19.10
C ARG A 18 -45.87 -0.60 19.00
N SER A 19 -46.83 -0.66 18.08
CA SER A 19 -47.61 -1.89 17.87
C SER A 19 -46.77 -3.05 17.33
N VAL A 20 -45.69 -2.73 16.60
CA VAL A 20 -44.76 -3.72 16.03
C VAL A 20 -43.67 -4.13 17.03
N LEU A 21 -43.04 -3.17 17.70
CA LEU A 21 -41.87 -3.41 18.56
C LEU A 21 -42.22 -3.56 20.05
N GLY A 22 -43.36 -3.02 20.48
CA GLY A 22 -43.70 -2.91 21.90
C GLY A 22 -43.33 -1.54 22.48
N PRO A 23 -43.39 -1.38 23.82
CA PRO A 23 -43.17 -0.11 24.49
C PRO A 23 -41.77 0.49 24.23
N PHE A 24 -41.71 1.80 23.98
CA PHE A 24 -40.44 2.53 23.90
C PHE A 24 -39.73 2.55 25.25
N GLY A 25 -38.40 2.51 25.23
CA GLY A 25 -37.55 2.30 26.41
C GLY A 25 -37.06 0.86 26.57
N ASN A 26 -37.71 -0.10 25.89
CA ASN A 26 -37.31 -1.52 25.81
C ASN A 26 -37.11 -1.95 24.33
N VAL A 27 -36.46 -1.10 23.53
CA VAL A 27 -36.16 -1.43 22.13
C VAL A 27 -34.65 -1.36 21.96
N ASP A 28 -34.05 -2.53 21.79
CA ASP A 28 -32.63 -2.68 21.53
C ASP A 28 -32.35 -2.48 20.03
N MET A 29 -31.21 -1.87 19.70
CA MET A 29 -30.74 -1.71 18.33
C MET A 29 -29.46 -2.52 18.14
N THR A 30 -29.47 -3.43 17.19
CA THR A 30 -28.30 -4.25 16.85
C THR A 30 -27.93 -4.07 15.39
N TYR A 31 -26.67 -3.70 15.13
CA TYR A 31 -26.13 -3.64 13.78
C TYR A 31 -26.11 -5.03 13.14
N VAL A 32 -26.62 -5.14 11.91
CA VAL A 32 -26.60 -6.38 11.12
C VAL A 32 -25.39 -6.32 10.18
N PRO A 33 -24.44 -7.26 10.28
CA PRO A 33 -23.30 -7.29 9.37
C PRO A 33 -23.72 -7.73 7.96
N VAL A 34 -23.02 -7.22 6.95
CA VAL A 34 -23.21 -7.65 5.55
C VAL A 34 -22.95 -9.16 5.44
N PRO A 35 -23.86 -9.95 4.84
CA PRO A 35 -23.64 -11.38 4.63
C PRO A 35 -22.35 -11.68 3.86
N ALA A 36 -21.67 -12.75 4.24
CA ALA A 36 -20.44 -13.17 3.57
C ALA A 36 -20.65 -13.45 2.08
N SER A 37 -21.81 -13.99 1.70
CA SER A 37 -22.17 -14.23 0.29
C SER A 37 -22.30 -12.94 -0.51
N LEU A 38 -22.87 -11.89 0.08
CA LEU A 38 -22.96 -10.56 -0.55
C LEU A 38 -21.57 -9.91 -0.67
N LEU A 39 -20.72 -10.00 0.37
CA LEU A 39 -19.34 -9.48 0.30
C LEU A 39 -18.51 -10.21 -0.76
N GLN A 40 -18.63 -11.53 -0.86
CA GLN A 40 -17.94 -12.32 -1.89
C GLN A 40 -18.39 -11.92 -3.30
N TRP A 41 -19.69 -11.73 -3.51
CA TRP A 41 -20.21 -11.24 -4.78
C TRP A 41 -19.69 -9.83 -5.11
N TYR A 42 -19.73 -8.89 -4.15
CA TYR A 42 -19.20 -7.54 -4.30
C TYR A 42 -17.72 -7.52 -4.70
N GLN A 43 -16.88 -8.27 -3.98
CA GLN A 43 -15.46 -8.38 -4.30
C GLN A 43 -15.23 -9.00 -5.68
N ALA A 44 -15.89 -10.12 -5.97
CA ALA A 44 -15.75 -10.81 -7.25
C ALA A 44 -16.15 -9.95 -8.45
N THR A 45 -17.28 -9.22 -8.36
CA THR A 45 -17.73 -8.33 -9.42
C THR A 45 -16.78 -7.14 -9.58
N GLN A 46 -16.33 -6.53 -8.48
CA GLN A 46 -15.40 -5.39 -8.54
C GLN A 46 -14.05 -5.79 -9.12
N ASP A 47 -13.48 -6.92 -8.69
CA ASP A 47 -12.20 -7.42 -9.18
C ASP A 47 -12.27 -7.79 -10.67
N ALA A 48 -13.37 -8.44 -11.09
CA ALA A 48 -13.55 -8.83 -12.48
C ALA A 48 -13.72 -7.61 -13.40
N LEU A 49 -14.56 -6.64 -13.02
CA LEU A 49 -14.75 -5.41 -13.79
C LEU A 49 -13.47 -4.58 -13.83
N THR A 50 -12.82 -4.32 -12.70
CA THR A 50 -11.59 -3.52 -12.69
C THR A 50 -10.46 -4.18 -13.48
N THR A 51 -10.31 -5.50 -13.40
CA THR A 51 -9.34 -6.25 -14.22
C THR A 51 -9.65 -6.11 -15.71
N LEU A 52 -10.90 -6.27 -16.14
CA LEU A 52 -11.30 -6.10 -17.54
C LEU A 52 -10.98 -4.68 -18.04
N LEU A 53 -11.36 -3.66 -17.28
CA LEU A 53 -11.21 -2.25 -17.66
C LEU A 53 -9.75 -1.79 -17.70
N VAL A 54 -8.86 -2.46 -16.98
CA VAL A 54 -7.41 -2.19 -17.01
C VAL A 54 -6.71 -2.95 -18.13
N THR A 55 -7.18 -4.15 -18.46
CA THR A 55 -6.51 -5.04 -19.44
C THR A 55 -7.02 -4.87 -20.87
N ASP A 56 -8.28 -4.48 -21.06
CA ASP A 56 -8.90 -4.31 -22.37
C ASP A 56 -9.28 -2.82 -22.61
N PRO A 57 -8.54 -2.10 -23.47
CA PRO A 57 -8.84 -0.70 -23.78
C PRO A 57 -10.17 -0.51 -24.53
N VAL A 58 -10.65 -1.51 -25.26
CA VAL A 58 -11.94 -1.46 -25.96
C VAL A 58 -13.08 -1.57 -24.96
N ALA A 59 -12.97 -2.51 -24.02
CA ALA A 59 -13.92 -2.63 -22.90
C ALA A 59 -13.94 -1.35 -22.05
N GLN A 60 -12.77 -0.77 -21.78
CA GLN A 60 -12.67 0.50 -21.05
C GLN A 60 -13.40 1.64 -21.78
N ALA A 61 -13.18 1.79 -23.09
CA ALA A 61 -13.86 2.81 -23.88
C ALA A 61 -15.38 2.60 -23.91
N ALA A 62 -15.83 1.35 -24.04
CA ALA A 62 -17.25 1.01 -24.01
C ALA A 62 -17.88 1.32 -22.64
N PHE A 63 -17.19 1.02 -21.55
CA PHE A 63 -17.64 1.32 -20.18
C PHE A 63 -17.77 2.83 -19.93
N VAL A 64 -16.75 3.62 -20.29
CA VAL A 64 -16.77 5.07 -20.14
C VAL A 64 -17.84 5.73 -21.02
N ALA A 65 -18.24 5.08 -22.12
CA ALA A 65 -19.30 5.55 -22.99
C ALA A 65 -20.72 5.30 -22.44
N ILE A 66 -20.89 4.45 -21.41
CA ILE A 66 -22.19 4.22 -20.78
C ILE A 66 -22.62 5.54 -20.10
N PRO A 67 -23.79 6.11 -20.44
CA PRO A 67 -24.19 7.37 -19.84
C PRO A 67 -24.45 7.20 -18.33
N GLN A 68 -23.86 8.06 -17.52
CA GLN A 68 -24.00 8.00 -16.08
C GLN A 68 -25.45 8.31 -15.65
N LYS A 69 -26.03 7.40 -14.87
CA LYS A 69 -27.32 7.63 -14.21
C LYS A 69 -27.10 8.58 -13.03
N GLN A 70 -27.79 9.73 -13.00
CA GLN A 70 -27.61 10.69 -11.90
C GLN A 70 -28.26 10.24 -10.60
N TYR A 71 -29.49 9.72 -10.71
CA TYR A 71 -30.27 9.27 -9.57
C TYR A 71 -31.05 8.01 -9.92
N ILE A 72 -31.23 7.15 -8.92
CA ILE A 72 -32.20 6.04 -8.94
C ILE A 72 -33.15 6.27 -7.78
N GLY A 73 -34.42 6.56 -8.05
CA GLY A 73 -35.44 6.75 -7.04
C GLY A 73 -36.36 5.54 -6.98
N GLN A 74 -36.05 4.55 -6.14
CA GLN A 74 -36.87 3.35 -6.06
C GLN A 74 -38.31 3.67 -5.63
N PHE A 75 -39.29 3.02 -6.26
CA PHE A 75 -40.70 3.27 -5.94
C PHE A 75 -41.49 1.95 -5.88
N PRO A 76 -41.86 1.45 -4.69
CA PRO A 76 -42.72 0.28 -4.58
C PRO A 76 -44.04 0.45 -5.34
N LYS A 77 -44.44 -0.54 -6.12
CA LYS A 77 -45.74 -0.57 -6.81
C LYS A 77 -46.93 -0.36 -5.87
N ALA A 78 -46.84 -0.82 -4.62
CA ALA A 78 -47.86 -0.61 -3.59
C ALA A 78 -48.13 0.89 -3.28
N PHE A 79 -47.17 1.77 -3.58
CA PHE A 79 -47.31 3.21 -3.38
C PHE A 79 -48.00 3.90 -4.55
N ALA A 80 -48.04 3.26 -5.73
CA ALA A 80 -48.58 3.82 -6.96
C ALA A 80 -50.11 3.73 -7.03
N GLN A 81 -50.79 4.12 -5.94
CA GLN A 81 -52.23 3.99 -5.77
C GLN A 81 -52.84 5.32 -5.34
N SER A 82 -53.95 5.69 -5.99
CA SER A 82 -54.73 6.88 -5.61
C SER A 82 -55.21 6.79 -4.17
N GLY A 83 -55.08 7.88 -3.41
CA GLY A 83 -55.50 7.92 -2.00
C GLY A 83 -54.41 7.53 -1.01
N ILE A 84 -53.24 7.08 -1.47
CA ILE A 84 -52.05 6.92 -0.62
C ILE A 84 -51.32 8.26 -0.50
N ALA A 85 -50.86 8.56 0.72
CA ALA A 85 -49.99 9.69 0.99
C ALA A 85 -48.84 9.30 1.92
N PHE A 86 -47.67 9.91 1.72
CA PHE A 86 -46.47 9.67 2.50
C PHE A 86 -46.40 10.66 3.67
N GLU A 87 -46.11 10.17 4.88
CA GLU A 87 -46.04 10.99 6.10
C GLU A 87 -44.70 10.87 6.86
N GLY A 88 -43.73 10.13 6.31
CA GLY A 88 -42.36 10.03 6.86
C GLY A 88 -41.70 8.69 6.53
N GLY A 89 -40.39 8.59 6.71
CA GLY A 89 -39.62 7.35 6.45
C GLY A 89 -38.64 6.97 7.57
N ASN A 90 -38.40 7.87 8.53
CA ASN A 90 -37.49 7.63 9.63
C ASN A 90 -38.24 7.10 10.85
N VAL A 91 -38.01 5.84 11.22
CA VAL A 91 -38.65 5.21 12.40
C VAL A 91 -38.32 5.93 13.71
N LEU A 92 -37.21 6.67 13.77
CA LEU A 92 -36.82 7.48 14.92
C LEU A 92 -37.65 8.77 15.05
N CYS A 93 -38.37 9.17 14.00
CA CYS A 93 -39.16 10.41 13.94
C CYS A 93 -40.67 10.17 13.91
N GLY A 94 -41.12 8.93 13.68
CA GLY A 94 -42.53 8.64 13.46
C GLY A 94 -43.03 9.27 12.15
N ASN A 95 -44.32 9.59 12.09
CA ASN A 95 -44.94 10.27 10.95
C ASN A 95 -44.80 11.79 11.06
N ASP A 96 -43.56 12.26 11.06
CA ASP A 96 -43.18 13.65 11.26
C ASP A 96 -43.67 14.61 10.16
N GLN A 97 -44.14 14.11 9.02
CA GLN A 97 -44.69 14.92 7.92
C GLN A 97 -46.23 14.87 7.85
N ALA A 98 -46.91 14.38 8.89
CA ALA A 98 -48.37 14.23 8.89
C ALA A 98 -49.18 15.53 8.75
N SER A 99 -48.57 16.69 9.05
CA SER A 99 -49.19 18.01 8.86
C SER A 99 -49.24 18.44 7.39
N ALA A 100 -48.34 17.92 6.56
CA ALA A 100 -48.23 18.22 5.13
C ALA A 100 -47.89 16.93 4.35
N PRO A 101 -48.79 15.93 4.33
CA PRO A 101 -48.54 14.65 3.68
C PRO A 101 -48.37 14.84 2.17
N ILE A 102 -47.46 14.07 1.57
CA ILE A 102 -47.25 14.07 0.12
C ILE A 102 -48.21 13.04 -0.48
N ASN A 103 -49.27 13.49 -1.14
CA ASN A 103 -50.21 12.59 -1.81
C ASN A 103 -49.58 12.01 -3.08
N PHE A 104 -49.84 10.74 -3.36
CA PHE A 104 -49.48 10.14 -4.63
C PHE A 104 -50.26 10.79 -5.79
N TRP A 105 -49.53 11.27 -6.79
CA TRP A 105 -50.08 11.79 -8.05
C TRP A 105 -49.61 10.97 -9.24
N SER A 106 -48.30 10.89 -9.41
CA SER A 106 -47.59 10.01 -10.35
C SER A 106 -46.24 9.65 -9.74
N ILE A 107 -45.61 8.59 -10.22
CA ILE A 107 -44.33 8.12 -9.68
C ILE A 107 -43.30 9.26 -9.70
N VAL A 108 -43.07 9.90 -10.86
CA VAL A 108 -42.08 11.00 -11.00
C VAL A 108 -42.41 12.30 -10.26
N ALA A 109 -43.62 12.45 -9.71
CA ALA A 109 -44.04 13.64 -8.98
C ALA A 109 -44.27 13.39 -7.48
N SER A 110 -44.05 12.16 -7.01
CA SER A 110 -44.35 11.75 -5.64
C SER A 110 -43.07 11.23 -4.96
N PRO A 111 -42.20 12.10 -4.43
CA PRO A 111 -41.00 11.64 -3.77
C PRO A 111 -41.35 10.89 -2.48
N ILE A 112 -40.62 9.80 -2.22
CA ILE A 112 -40.71 9.05 -0.97
C ILE A 112 -39.73 9.62 0.06
N PHE A 113 -40.08 9.55 1.34
CA PHE A 113 -39.23 10.07 2.39
C PHE A 113 -38.03 9.16 2.63
N ARG A 114 -36.90 9.76 2.99
CA ARG A 114 -35.69 9.01 3.38
C ARG A 114 -36.02 7.99 4.47
N ALA A 115 -35.53 6.77 4.30
CA ALA A 115 -35.55 5.72 5.32
C ALA A 115 -34.82 6.18 6.58
N PHE A 116 -34.87 5.36 7.63
CA PHE A 116 -34.30 5.75 8.92
C PHE A 116 -32.82 6.09 8.81
N SER A 117 -32.42 7.13 9.53
CA SER A 117 -31.05 7.59 9.54
C SER A 117 -30.81 8.43 10.79
N THR A 118 -29.62 8.29 11.36
CA THR A 118 -29.16 9.10 12.51
C THR A 118 -28.68 10.50 12.06
N SER A 119 -28.38 10.68 10.78
CA SER A 119 -27.87 11.94 10.23
C SER A 119 -28.96 12.90 9.73
N ASN A 120 -30.23 12.47 9.72
CA ASN A 120 -31.35 13.30 9.32
C ASN A 120 -32.17 13.80 10.52
N ALA A 121 -32.45 15.09 10.56
CA ALA A 121 -33.31 15.69 11.57
C ALA A 121 -34.79 15.40 11.26
N CYS A 122 -35.57 15.10 12.30
CA CYS A 122 -37.03 14.98 12.16
C CYS A 122 -37.66 16.29 11.67
N TYR A 123 -38.80 16.19 10.99
CA TYR A 123 -39.54 17.26 10.32
C TYR A 123 -38.84 17.90 9.12
N ARG A 124 -37.62 17.46 8.77
CA ARG A 124 -36.94 17.91 7.55
C ARG A 124 -37.47 17.14 6.34
N LEU A 125 -37.82 17.88 5.29
CA LEU A 125 -38.18 17.31 3.99
C LEU A 125 -36.92 16.76 3.30
N VAL A 126 -36.68 15.47 3.47
CA VAL A 126 -35.57 14.75 2.85
C VAL A 126 -36.08 13.49 2.18
N PHE A 127 -35.72 13.31 0.91
CA PHE A 127 -36.21 12.23 0.08
C PHE A 127 -35.19 11.11 -0.06
N GLU A 128 -35.70 9.94 -0.43
CA GLU A 128 -34.93 8.73 -0.66
C GLU A 128 -34.59 8.57 -2.14
N PHE A 129 -33.30 8.37 -2.42
CA PHE A 129 -32.78 8.04 -3.75
C PHE A 129 -31.34 7.54 -3.59
N PHE A 130 -30.84 6.85 -4.62
CA PHE A 130 -29.43 6.53 -4.78
C PHE A 130 -28.75 7.53 -5.71
N GLU A 131 -27.49 7.82 -5.42
CA GLU A 131 -26.55 8.47 -6.34
C GLU A 131 -25.56 7.38 -6.77
N PRO A 132 -25.80 6.69 -7.90
CA PRO A 132 -24.98 5.55 -8.28
C PRO A 132 -23.60 6.00 -8.74
N ASP A 133 -22.58 5.29 -8.27
CA ASP A 133 -21.23 5.35 -8.87
C ASP A 133 -21.18 4.57 -10.18
N GLU A 134 -20.00 4.54 -10.80
CA GLU A 134 -19.77 3.90 -12.09
C GLU A 134 -19.97 2.37 -12.05
N PHE A 135 -20.06 1.75 -10.87
CA PHE A 135 -20.18 0.30 -10.70
C PHE A 135 -21.56 -0.18 -10.27
N LEU A 136 -22.33 0.64 -9.53
CA LEU A 136 -23.60 0.24 -8.94
C LEU A 136 -24.57 -0.35 -9.96
N LEU A 137 -24.76 0.30 -11.11
CA LEU A 137 -25.69 -0.17 -12.15
C LEU A 137 -25.30 -1.55 -12.67
N LEU A 138 -24.02 -1.73 -13.01
CA LEU A 138 -23.53 -3.01 -13.55
C LEU A 138 -23.64 -4.11 -12.52
N PHE A 139 -23.29 -3.84 -11.26
CA PHE A 139 -23.45 -4.78 -10.16
C PHE A 139 -24.91 -5.20 -9.96
N ALA A 140 -25.82 -4.23 -9.96
CA ALA A 140 -27.23 -4.50 -9.69
C ALA A 140 -27.88 -5.27 -10.84
N LEU A 141 -27.60 -4.89 -12.09
CA LEU A 141 -28.08 -5.59 -13.28
C LEU A 141 -27.48 -7.00 -13.37
N SER A 142 -26.19 -7.18 -13.11
CA SER A 142 -25.57 -8.52 -13.18
C SER A 142 -26.06 -9.45 -12.08
N GLY A 143 -26.31 -8.92 -10.87
CA GLY A 143 -26.90 -9.67 -9.76
C GLY A 143 -28.34 -10.08 -10.06
N PHE A 144 -29.17 -9.13 -10.48
CA PHE A 144 -30.55 -9.38 -10.89
C PHE A 144 -30.62 -10.39 -12.06
N GLY A 145 -29.78 -10.20 -13.07
CA GLY A 145 -29.69 -11.06 -14.26
C GLY A 145 -29.25 -12.50 -13.99
N ALA A 146 -28.74 -12.80 -12.79
CA ALA A 146 -28.38 -14.17 -12.40
C ALA A 146 -29.61 -15.03 -12.04
N SER A 147 -30.72 -14.41 -11.67
CA SER A 147 -31.97 -15.05 -11.23
C SER A 147 -33.16 -14.70 -12.13
N HIS A 148 -33.11 -13.56 -12.80
CA HIS A 148 -34.25 -12.97 -13.52
C HIS A 148 -33.85 -12.50 -14.92
N ASP A 149 -34.81 -12.44 -15.84
CA ASP A 149 -34.54 -12.02 -17.23
C ASP A 149 -34.41 -10.50 -17.37
N LEU A 150 -33.35 -10.06 -18.04
CA LEU A 150 -33.07 -8.64 -18.35
C LEU A 150 -33.67 -8.24 -19.72
N GLY A 151 -34.85 -8.76 -20.02
CA GLY A 151 -35.59 -8.44 -21.24
C GLY A 151 -36.14 -7.01 -21.26
N ARG A 152 -36.66 -6.62 -22.43
CA ARG A 152 -37.17 -5.26 -22.68
C ARG A 152 -38.26 -4.84 -21.69
N ASP A 153 -39.17 -5.74 -21.34
CA ASP A 153 -40.29 -5.45 -20.44
C ASP A 153 -39.81 -5.21 -19.01
N THR A 154 -38.82 -5.99 -18.54
CA THR A 154 -38.19 -5.79 -17.23
C THR A 154 -37.51 -4.43 -17.14
N LEU A 155 -36.72 -4.05 -18.15
CA LEU A 155 -36.05 -2.75 -18.18
C LEU A 155 -37.05 -1.58 -18.25
N ALA A 156 -38.14 -1.74 -19.02
CA ALA A 156 -39.22 -0.76 -19.06
C ALA A 156 -39.92 -0.61 -17.69
N SER A 157 -40.12 -1.72 -16.98
CA SER A 157 -40.70 -1.73 -15.63
C SER A 157 -39.78 -1.07 -14.60
N ILE A 158 -38.47 -1.34 -14.65
CA ILE A 158 -37.48 -0.64 -13.80
C ILE A 158 -37.56 0.88 -14.01
N CYS A 159 -37.63 1.33 -15.26
CA CYS A 159 -37.80 2.75 -15.57
C CYS A 159 -39.15 3.32 -15.14
N HIS A 160 -40.22 2.52 -15.21
CA HIS A 160 -41.56 2.95 -14.82
C HIS A 160 -41.65 3.21 -13.32
N TYR A 161 -41.01 2.36 -12.50
CA TYR A 161 -40.97 2.45 -11.04
C TYR A 161 -39.74 3.21 -10.49
N ASP A 162 -39.08 4.00 -11.34
CA ASP A 162 -38.06 4.96 -10.93
C ASP A 162 -38.72 6.35 -10.79
N TYR A 163 -38.66 6.95 -9.60
CA TYR A 163 -39.07 8.32 -9.29
C TYR A 163 -38.24 9.34 -10.07
N SER A 164 -36.98 9.04 -10.36
CA SER A 164 -36.06 9.92 -11.09
C SER A 164 -35.50 9.22 -12.34
N PRO A 165 -36.35 8.80 -13.30
CA PRO A 165 -35.94 7.97 -14.43
C PRO A 165 -34.97 8.74 -15.35
N GLY A 166 -35.15 10.06 -15.47
CA GLY A 166 -34.46 10.89 -16.45
C GLY A 166 -34.97 10.62 -17.88
N ASP A 167 -34.53 11.42 -18.84
CA ASP A 167 -35.08 11.40 -20.21
C ASP A 167 -34.68 10.14 -21.00
N ASN A 168 -33.54 9.52 -20.69
CA ASN A 168 -32.99 8.37 -21.40
C ASN A 168 -32.85 7.11 -20.52
N CYS A 169 -33.77 6.90 -19.58
CA CYS A 169 -33.72 5.75 -18.66
C CYS A 169 -33.52 4.41 -19.40
N GLY A 170 -34.36 4.14 -20.40
CA GLY A 170 -34.30 2.89 -21.16
C GLY A 170 -32.99 2.71 -21.93
N GLY A 171 -32.43 3.79 -22.49
CA GLY A 171 -31.15 3.74 -23.19
C GLY A 171 -29.99 3.41 -22.25
N ILE A 172 -29.91 4.05 -21.08
CA ILE A 172 -28.86 3.80 -20.08
C ILE A 172 -28.85 2.34 -19.63
N TYR A 173 -30.02 1.79 -19.29
CA TYR A 173 -30.11 0.39 -18.89
C TYR A 173 -29.82 -0.56 -20.04
N ASN A 174 -30.27 -0.25 -21.26
CA ASN A 174 -29.99 -1.08 -22.44
C ASN A 174 -28.49 -1.09 -22.78
N ASP A 175 -27.80 0.04 -22.70
CA ASP A 175 -26.36 0.14 -22.94
C ASP A 175 -25.57 -0.59 -21.83
N SER A 176 -26.04 -0.51 -20.59
CA SER A 176 -25.45 -1.25 -19.45
C SER A 176 -25.60 -2.77 -19.63
N VAL A 177 -26.78 -3.24 -20.04
CA VAL A 177 -27.02 -4.66 -20.34
C VAL A 177 -26.24 -5.09 -21.59
N ALA A 178 -26.14 -4.26 -22.62
CA ALA A 178 -25.32 -4.53 -23.81
C ALA A 178 -23.83 -4.69 -23.46
N PHE A 179 -23.31 -3.85 -22.56
CA PHE A 179 -21.97 -3.99 -22.03
C PHE A 179 -21.82 -5.32 -21.28
N LEU A 180 -22.71 -5.60 -20.32
CA LEU A 180 -22.67 -6.84 -19.55
C LEU A 180 -22.73 -8.07 -20.45
N THR A 181 -23.63 -8.10 -21.44
CA THR A 181 -23.77 -9.24 -22.37
C THR A 181 -22.55 -9.43 -23.25
N THR A 182 -21.93 -8.36 -23.73
CA THR A 182 -20.72 -8.41 -24.57
C THR A 182 -19.54 -8.99 -23.80
N TYR A 183 -19.38 -8.60 -22.53
CA TYR A 183 -18.25 -9.00 -21.69
C TYR A 183 -18.58 -10.12 -20.67
N ASN A 184 -19.80 -10.68 -20.71
CA ASN A 184 -20.30 -11.67 -19.75
C ASN A 184 -19.45 -12.96 -19.74
N ALA A 185 -19.16 -13.47 -20.94
CA ALA A 185 -18.51 -14.77 -21.12
C ALA A 185 -17.06 -14.79 -20.60
N SER A 186 -16.34 -13.68 -20.75
CA SER A 186 -14.95 -13.52 -20.31
C SER A 186 -14.81 -13.12 -18.85
N THR A 187 -15.82 -12.45 -18.27
CA THR A 187 -15.64 -11.68 -17.04
C THR A 187 -16.59 -12.10 -15.92
N LEU A 188 -17.83 -12.51 -16.20
CA LEU A 188 -18.87 -12.72 -15.17
C LEU A 188 -19.47 -14.15 -15.14
N SER A 189 -19.06 -15.03 -16.05
CA SER A 189 -19.62 -16.37 -16.24
C SER A 189 -19.50 -17.32 -15.02
N ALA A 190 -18.54 -17.08 -14.13
CA ALA A 190 -18.33 -17.89 -12.92
C ALA A 190 -19.25 -17.51 -11.74
N PHE A 191 -19.95 -16.38 -11.81
CA PHE A 191 -20.57 -15.76 -10.63
C PHE A 191 -22.09 -15.89 -10.44
N PRO A 192 -22.93 -16.41 -11.37
CA PRO A 192 -24.36 -16.59 -11.12
C PRO A 192 -24.71 -17.40 -9.86
N PRO A 193 -23.94 -18.43 -9.44
CA PRO A 193 -24.17 -19.09 -8.16
C PRO A 193 -23.94 -18.19 -6.93
N LEU A 194 -22.95 -17.29 -7.00
CA LEU A 194 -22.63 -16.35 -5.92
C LEU A 194 -23.73 -15.28 -5.78
N ALA A 195 -24.21 -14.73 -6.89
CA ALA A 195 -25.34 -13.80 -6.89
C ALA A 195 -26.59 -14.43 -6.28
N ARG A 196 -26.96 -15.65 -6.71
CA ARG A 196 -28.11 -16.39 -6.15
C ARG A 196 -27.96 -16.71 -4.67
N ALA A 197 -26.74 -16.97 -4.20
CA ALA A 197 -26.47 -17.17 -2.78
C ALA A 197 -26.66 -15.86 -1.99
N ALA A 198 -26.14 -14.74 -2.50
CA ALA A 198 -26.31 -13.43 -1.90
C ALA A 198 -27.79 -13.01 -1.83
N GLU A 199 -28.55 -13.18 -2.92
CA GLU A 199 -29.98 -12.89 -2.98
C GLU A 199 -30.76 -13.71 -1.93
N ARG A 200 -30.52 -15.02 -1.88
CA ARG A 200 -31.18 -15.92 -0.90
C ARG A 200 -30.85 -15.52 0.54
N ASP A 201 -29.57 -15.29 0.84
CA ASP A 201 -29.13 -15.03 2.22
C ASP A 201 -29.61 -13.67 2.72
N VAL A 202 -29.60 -12.63 1.86
CA VAL A 202 -30.17 -11.30 2.19
C VAL A 202 -31.69 -11.39 2.33
N LYS A 203 -32.38 -12.10 1.42
CA LYS A 203 -33.84 -12.29 1.52
C LYS A 203 -34.22 -12.97 2.83
N ALA A 204 -33.41 -13.92 3.30
CA ALA A 204 -33.61 -14.63 4.57
C ALA A 204 -33.39 -13.77 5.82
N LEU A 205 -32.58 -12.71 5.76
CA LEU A 205 -32.44 -11.74 6.86
C LEU A 205 -33.72 -10.91 7.08
N ASN A 206 -34.60 -10.89 6.07
CA ASN A 206 -35.81 -10.09 6.06
C ASN A 206 -35.51 -8.61 6.27
N ASP A 207 -34.56 -8.07 5.50
CA ASP A 207 -34.20 -6.65 5.50
C ASP A 207 -35.33 -5.84 4.85
N GLN A 208 -35.90 -4.88 5.59
CA GLN A 208 -37.11 -4.18 5.17
C GLN A 208 -36.86 -2.70 4.85
N PHE A 209 -37.50 -2.23 3.78
CA PHE A 209 -37.71 -0.80 3.51
C PHE A 209 -39.01 -0.34 4.17
N LEU A 210 -38.99 0.84 4.78
CA LEU A 210 -40.06 1.33 5.66
C LEU A 210 -40.57 2.71 5.23
N GLN A 211 -41.87 2.94 5.32
CA GLN A 211 -42.51 4.25 5.16
C GLN A 211 -43.75 4.36 6.06
N TYR A 212 -44.00 5.54 6.62
CA TYR A 212 -45.28 5.88 7.22
C TYR A 212 -46.23 6.38 6.14
N LEU A 213 -47.34 5.68 5.97
CA LEU A 213 -48.34 5.98 4.95
C LEU A 213 -49.68 6.35 5.57
N LYS A 214 -50.44 7.14 4.82
CA LYS A 214 -51.85 7.45 5.07
C LYS A 214 -52.68 6.94 3.90
N ASN A 215 -53.75 6.22 4.19
CA ASN A 215 -54.74 5.78 3.20
C ASN A 215 -56.02 6.60 3.35
N ALA A 216 -56.19 7.60 2.48
CA ALA A 216 -57.34 8.50 2.45
C ALA A 216 -58.63 7.82 1.97
N SER A 217 -58.54 6.62 1.37
CA SER A 217 -59.70 5.84 0.94
C SER A 217 -60.41 5.14 2.11
N VAL A 218 -59.82 5.17 3.31
CA VAL A 218 -60.36 4.55 4.53
C VAL A 218 -60.72 5.66 5.55
N PRO A 219 -61.83 5.54 6.31
CA PRO A 219 -62.20 6.53 7.32
C PRO A 219 -61.08 6.80 8.33
N SER A 220 -60.96 8.06 8.79
CA SER A 220 -59.91 8.50 9.71
C SER A 220 -59.90 7.77 11.07
N SER A 221 -61.03 7.18 11.45
CA SER A 221 -61.18 6.37 12.67
C SER A 221 -60.69 4.93 12.51
N ALA A 222 -60.40 4.46 11.29
CA ALA A 222 -59.94 3.11 11.07
C ALA A 222 -58.45 2.96 11.42
N MET A 223 -58.09 1.81 12.00
CA MET A 223 -56.72 1.51 12.41
C MET A 223 -55.71 1.57 11.25
N ASN A 224 -56.16 1.26 10.01
CA ASN A 224 -55.32 1.29 8.81
C ASN A 224 -55.37 2.63 8.07
N HIS A 225 -55.97 3.68 8.64
CA HIS A 225 -55.92 5.01 8.02
C HIS A 225 -54.50 5.57 7.98
N ARG A 226 -53.69 5.28 9.00
CA ARG A 226 -52.26 5.60 9.07
C ARG A 226 -51.51 4.39 9.60
N TYR A 227 -50.48 3.94 8.88
CA TYR A 227 -49.78 2.71 9.22
C TYR A 227 -48.31 2.76 8.78
N LEU A 228 -47.49 1.90 9.40
CA LEU A 228 -46.12 1.66 8.98
C LEU A 228 -46.12 0.60 7.88
N PHE A 229 -45.84 1.02 6.65
CA PHE A 229 -45.59 0.13 5.52
C PHE A 229 -44.19 -0.46 5.63
N ARG A 230 -44.09 -1.74 5.28
CA ARG A 230 -42.85 -2.53 5.35
C ARG A 230 -42.83 -3.49 4.17
N ILE A 231 -41.71 -3.56 3.46
CA ILE A 231 -41.50 -4.50 2.37
C ILE A 231 -40.07 -5.02 2.44
N ASN A 232 -39.87 -6.32 2.25
CA ASN A 232 -38.53 -6.88 2.13
C ASN A 232 -37.87 -6.31 0.86
N ILE A 233 -36.60 -5.90 0.92
CA ILE A 233 -35.92 -5.30 -0.23
C ILE A 233 -35.79 -6.24 -1.44
N LEU A 234 -35.96 -7.56 -1.25
CA LEU A 234 -35.96 -8.60 -2.28
C LEU A 234 -37.32 -9.31 -2.41
N ASP A 235 -38.41 -8.62 -2.08
CA ASP A 235 -39.77 -9.11 -2.30
C ASP A 235 -40.08 -9.15 -3.80
N ASP A 236 -40.44 -10.34 -4.30
CA ASP A 236 -40.73 -10.64 -5.71
C ASP A 236 -42.22 -10.96 -5.94
N ALA A 237 -43.09 -10.81 -4.94
CA ALA A 237 -44.47 -11.29 -5.01
C ALA A 237 -45.35 -10.45 -5.94
N ASP A 238 -45.20 -9.12 -5.90
CA ASP A 238 -46.10 -8.17 -6.59
C ASP A 238 -45.47 -7.45 -7.79
N ASP A 239 -44.15 -7.22 -7.74
CA ASP A 239 -43.38 -6.47 -8.73
C ASP A 239 -41.90 -6.90 -8.73
N ILE A 240 -41.46 -7.46 -9.86
CA ILE A 240 -40.08 -7.92 -10.01
C ILE A 240 -39.07 -6.76 -10.09
N SER A 241 -39.51 -5.57 -10.51
CA SER A 241 -38.62 -4.39 -10.55
C SER A 241 -38.18 -3.95 -9.15
N TRP A 242 -38.94 -4.28 -8.11
CA TRP A 242 -38.53 -4.04 -6.73
C TRP A 242 -37.25 -4.79 -6.36
N VAL A 243 -37.08 -6.03 -6.84
CA VAL A 243 -35.88 -6.83 -6.60
C VAL A 243 -34.63 -6.17 -7.21
N TYR A 244 -34.76 -5.50 -8.37
CA TYR A 244 -33.66 -4.71 -8.94
C TYR A 244 -33.23 -3.57 -8.01
N PHE A 245 -34.17 -2.82 -7.43
CA PHE A 245 -33.84 -1.81 -6.44
C PHE A 245 -33.27 -2.43 -5.16
N GLY A 246 -33.70 -3.65 -4.80
CA GLY A 246 -33.06 -4.49 -3.78
C GLY A 246 -31.58 -4.71 -4.01
N TRP A 247 -31.17 -5.01 -5.25
CA TRP A 247 -29.76 -5.11 -5.61
C TRP A 247 -29.01 -3.78 -5.48
N CYS A 248 -29.66 -2.65 -5.74
CA CYS A 248 -29.08 -1.32 -5.49
C CYS A 248 -28.87 -1.08 -3.98
N PHE A 249 -29.83 -1.48 -3.14
CA PHE A 249 -29.69 -1.48 -1.68
C PHE A 249 -28.55 -2.38 -1.21
N MET A 250 -28.44 -3.59 -1.75
CA MET A 250 -27.36 -4.54 -1.42
C MET A 250 -25.99 -3.98 -1.80
N TYR A 251 -25.85 -3.32 -2.96
CA TYR A 251 -24.62 -2.64 -3.34
C TYR A 251 -24.25 -1.57 -2.31
N ALA A 252 -25.20 -0.68 -1.98
CA ALA A 252 -24.99 0.40 -1.05
C ALA A 252 -24.64 -0.10 0.36
N TRP A 253 -25.21 -1.23 0.78
CA TRP A 253 -24.86 -1.86 2.05
C TRP A 253 -23.45 -2.46 2.03
N ALA A 254 -23.09 -3.20 0.99
CA ALA A 254 -21.76 -3.79 0.84
C ALA A 254 -20.64 -2.74 0.69
N SER A 255 -20.93 -1.60 0.04
CA SER A 255 -19.99 -0.49 -0.11
C SER A 255 -19.90 0.41 1.13
N GLY A 256 -20.79 0.23 2.12
CA GLY A 256 -20.83 1.03 3.35
C GLY A 256 -21.53 2.39 3.20
N LEU A 257 -22.30 2.57 2.13
CA LEU A 257 -23.15 3.75 1.90
C LEU A 257 -24.51 3.65 2.62
N ARG A 258 -24.88 2.46 3.10
CA ARG A 258 -26.04 2.19 3.94
C ARG A 258 -25.69 1.16 5.00
N GLU A 259 -26.48 1.14 6.06
CA GLU A 259 -26.41 0.14 7.12
C GLU A 259 -27.75 -0.56 7.31
N VAL A 260 -27.71 -1.73 7.93
CA VAL A 260 -28.91 -2.47 8.34
C VAL A 260 -28.90 -2.59 9.85
N VAL A 261 -30.02 -2.21 10.47
CA VAL A 261 -30.19 -2.24 11.92
C VAL A 261 -31.42 -3.07 12.24
N SER A 262 -31.26 -4.02 13.17
CA SER A 262 -32.37 -4.78 13.73
C SER A 262 -32.83 -4.12 15.03
N PHE A 263 -34.06 -3.62 15.01
CA PHE A 263 -34.76 -3.06 16.17
C PHE A 263 -35.51 -4.21 16.85
N GLN A 264 -35.12 -4.55 18.06
CA GLN A 264 -35.65 -5.69 18.82
C GLN A 264 -36.40 -5.16 20.03
N GLY A 265 -37.70 -5.39 20.09
CA GLY A 265 -38.50 -5.04 21.26
C GLY A 265 -39.37 -6.19 21.73
N ASP A 266 -40.09 -5.97 22.83
CA ASP A 266 -40.91 -6.99 23.51
C ASP A 266 -41.94 -7.68 22.60
N HIS A 267 -42.49 -6.99 21.60
CA HIS A 267 -43.51 -7.55 20.69
C HIS A 267 -42.93 -8.22 19.45
N GLY A 268 -41.69 -7.89 19.07
CA GLY A 268 -41.09 -8.40 17.85
C GLY A 268 -39.88 -7.63 17.38
N THR A 269 -39.38 -8.05 16.23
CA THR A 269 -38.15 -7.56 15.61
C THR A 269 -38.45 -6.92 14.26
N LEU A 270 -37.83 -5.77 14.01
CA LEU A 270 -37.89 -5.04 12.74
C LEU A 270 -36.46 -4.84 12.24
N THR A 271 -36.06 -5.58 11.21
CA THR A 271 -34.77 -5.37 10.54
C THR A 271 -34.97 -4.40 9.39
N ALA A 272 -34.33 -3.25 9.46
CA ALA A 272 -34.53 -2.16 8.52
C ALA A 272 -33.22 -1.74 7.86
N ILE A 273 -33.29 -1.38 6.58
CA ILE A 273 -32.20 -0.71 5.87
C ILE A 273 -32.27 0.80 6.02
N SER A 274 -31.13 1.44 6.24
CA SER A 274 -31.04 2.88 6.49
C SER A 274 -31.19 3.70 5.21
N GLY A 275 -31.41 5.01 5.39
CA GLY A 275 -31.11 6.02 4.37
C GLY A 275 -29.62 6.08 4.03
N PRO A 276 -29.21 6.83 2.99
CA PRO A 276 -27.82 6.98 2.61
C PRO A 276 -27.01 7.63 3.73
N LEU A 277 -25.82 7.06 3.99
CA LEU A 277 -24.82 7.55 4.92
C LEU A 277 -23.84 8.47 4.19
N SER A 278 -23.38 9.52 4.87
CA SER A 278 -22.33 10.40 4.34
C SER A 278 -20.96 9.80 4.62
N THR A 279 -20.12 9.69 3.60
CA THR A 279 -18.74 9.25 3.77
C THR A 279 -17.90 10.37 4.39
N ILE A 280 -17.03 10.01 5.33
CA ILE A 280 -16.06 10.94 5.91
C ILE A 280 -14.77 10.78 5.10
N THR A 281 -14.33 11.85 4.45
CA THR A 281 -13.04 11.88 3.78
C THR A 281 -11.96 12.34 4.75
N MET A 282 -10.93 11.51 4.95
CA MET A 282 -9.75 11.87 5.74
C MET A 282 -8.56 11.97 4.79
N GLN A 283 -7.88 13.12 4.78
CA GLN A 283 -6.61 13.26 4.09
C GLN A 283 -5.49 12.74 4.99
N ALA A 284 -4.58 11.93 4.44
CA ALA A 284 -3.39 11.49 5.17
C ALA A 284 -2.59 12.72 5.61
N ASN A 285 -2.22 12.78 6.88
CA ASN A 285 -1.43 13.88 7.41
C ASN A 285 -0.04 13.86 6.75
N PRO A 286 0.38 14.91 6.02
CA PRO A 286 1.68 14.94 5.36
C PRO A 286 2.84 14.76 6.35
N ALA A 287 2.68 15.16 7.62
CA ALA A 287 3.69 14.99 8.66
C ALA A 287 3.89 13.51 9.08
N GLU A 288 2.92 12.63 8.80
CA GLU A 288 3.05 11.19 9.04
C GLU A 288 3.86 10.50 7.93
N VAL A 289 3.93 11.10 6.74
CA VAL A 289 4.79 10.64 5.64
C VAL A 289 6.20 11.18 5.87
N ARG A 290 6.99 10.47 6.69
CA ARG A 290 8.36 10.89 7.05
C ARG A 290 9.31 10.89 5.83
N GLN A 291 9.58 12.07 5.27
CA GLN A 291 10.58 12.24 4.20
C GLN A 291 12.00 12.43 4.73
N ASP A 292 12.16 12.76 6.01
CA ASP A 292 13.45 13.12 6.61
C ASP A 292 14.49 12.00 6.51
N LEU A 293 14.09 10.75 6.78
CA LEU A 293 15.01 9.61 6.71
C LEU A 293 15.51 9.39 5.29
N ALA A 294 14.62 9.39 4.30
CA ALA A 294 15.00 9.19 2.89
C ALA A 294 15.95 10.29 2.41
N ASN A 295 15.72 11.54 2.81
CA ASN A 295 16.59 12.66 2.51
C ASN A 295 17.99 12.50 3.13
N VAL A 296 18.07 12.13 4.41
CA VAL A 296 19.36 11.90 5.10
C VAL A 296 20.14 10.76 4.45
N LEU A 297 19.48 9.64 4.12
CA LEU A 297 20.11 8.50 3.44
C LEU A 297 20.64 8.92 2.05
N SER A 298 19.81 9.62 1.27
CA SER A 298 20.18 10.10 -0.06
C SER A 298 21.39 11.06 -0.02
N LEU A 299 21.36 12.07 0.86
CA LEU A 299 22.46 13.02 1.03
C LEU A 299 23.76 12.32 1.48
N SER A 300 23.65 11.33 2.36
CA SER A 300 24.81 10.54 2.81
C SER A 300 25.42 9.75 1.65
N VAL A 301 24.61 9.09 0.83
CA VAL A 301 25.10 8.34 -0.35
C VAL A 301 25.74 9.28 -1.38
N GLN A 302 25.16 10.46 -1.61
CA GLN A 302 25.72 11.49 -2.49
C GLN A 302 27.09 11.99 -1.99
N TYR A 303 27.20 12.31 -0.69
CA TYR A 303 28.46 12.73 -0.07
C TYR A 303 29.55 11.68 -0.28
N ILE A 304 29.27 10.41 0.04
CA ILE A 304 30.24 9.31 -0.12
C ILE A 304 30.68 9.19 -1.58
N THR A 305 29.74 9.28 -2.51
CA THR A 305 30.02 9.18 -3.95
C THR A 305 30.92 10.32 -4.43
N MET A 306 30.69 11.54 -3.96
CA MET A 306 31.55 12.70 -4.27
C MET A 306 32.97 12.52 -3.72
N VAL A 307 33.13 12.03 -2.49
CA VAL A 307 34.45 11.72 -1.92
C VAL A 307 35.17 10.67 -2.76
N PHE A 308 34.46 9.61 -3.18
CA PHE A 308 35.01 8.55 -4.03
C PHE A 308 35.48 9.09 -5.38
N LEU A 309 34.71 9.95 -6.03
CA LEU A 309 35.09 10.57 -7.30
C LEU A 309 36.36 11.42 -7.16
N VAL A 310 36.45 12.21 -6.09
CA VAL A 310 37.64 13.02 -5.80
C VAL A 310 38.86 12.13 -5.59
N LEU A 311 38.75 11.10 -4.75
CA LEU A 311 39.86 10.19 -4.46
C LEU A 311 40.29 9.37 -5.68
N ALA A 312 39.33 8.87 -6.47
CA ALA A 312 39.62 8.17 -7.72
C ALA A 312 40.37 9.08 -8.70
N THR A 313 40.00 10.37 -8.77
CA THR A 313 40.72 11.36 -9.58
C THR A 313 42.16 11.53 -9.11
N PHE A 314 42.39 11.69 -7.80
CA PHE A 314 43.75 11.79 -7.25
C PHE A 314 44.56 10.50 -7.46
N THR A 315 43.96 9.32 -7.30
CA THR A 315 44.63 8.06 -7.62
C THR A 315 45.04 7.99 -9.09
N ALA A 316 44.17 8.39 -10.02
CA ALA A 316 44.49 8.42 -11.44
C ALA A 316 45.65 9.39 -11.74
N LEU A 317 45.64 10.58 -11.14
CA LEU A 317 46.75 11.55 -11.25
C LEU A 317 48.06 10.97 -10.70
N TYR A 318 48.03 10.28 -9.55
CA TYR A 318 49.22 9.64 -8.99
C TYR A 318 49.73 8.50 -9.86
N ALA A 319 48.84 7.68 -10.43
CA ALA A 319 49.20 6.60 -11.36
C ALA A 319 49.89 7.16 -12.62
N ILE A 320 49.35 8.23 -13.20
CA ILE A 320 49.92 8.92 -14.36
C ILE A 320 51.29 9.54 -14.01
N SER A 321 51.38 10.24 -12.88
CA SER A 321 52.64 10.87 -12.43
C SER A 321 53.75 9.84 -12.15
N SER A 322 53.35 8.63 -11.75
CA SER A 322 54.26 7.49 -11.51
C SER A 322 54.54 6.69 -12.78
N ARG A 323 54.09 7.16 -13.95
CA ARG A 323 54.25 6.51 -15.27
C ARG A 323 53.72 5.06 -15.30
N GLY A 324 52.65 4.78 -14.55
CA GLY A 324 52.07 3.44 -14.46
C GLY A 324 52.89 2.42 -13.65
N ARG A 325 53.98 2.84 -12.98
CA ARG A 325 54.80 1.97 -12.13
C ARG A 325 54.18 1.82 -10.74
N ILE A 326 53.06 1.14 -10.67
CA ILE A 326 52.22 1.02 -9.47
C ILE A 326 51.81 -0.44 -9.25
N GLU A 327 51.39 -0.79 -8.04
CA GLU A 327 50.81 -2.09 -7.75
C GLU A 327 49.35 -2.13 -8.18
N GLY A 328 49.09 -2.62 -9.40
CA GLY A 328 47.75 -2.62 -9.98
C GLY A 328 46.73 -3.44 -9.19
N LEU A 329 47.17 -4.50 -8.50
CA LEU A 329 46.28 -5.33 -7.68
C LEU A 329 45.69 -4.55 -6.50
N ASN A 330 46.45 -3.63 -5.92
CA ASN A 330 45.98 -2.80 -4.81
C ASN A 330 44.83 -1.89 -5.24
N LEU A 331 44.72 -1.51 -6.53
CA LEU A 331 43.61 -0.68 -7.02
C LEU A 331 42.24 -1.37 -6.90
N PHE A 332 42.18 -2.71 -6.91
CA PHE A 332 40.92 -3.43 -6.69
C PHE A 332 40.39 -3.29 -5.26
N GLU A 333 41.24 -2.88 -4.31
CA GLU A 333 40.88 -2.60 -2.92
C GLU A 333 40.44 -1.14 -2.70
N MET A 334 40.25 -0.36 -3.78
CA MET A 334 39.79 1.04 -3.70
C MET A 334 38.50 1.18 -2.91
N ASN A 335 37.49 0.37 -3.22
CA ASN A 335 36.20 0.47 -2.54
C ASN A 335 36.38 0.31 -1.03
N ARG A 336 37.05 -0.75 -0.62
CA ARG A 336 37.31 -1.06 0.79
C ARG A 336 38.09 0.05 1.50
N THR A 337 39.17 0.52 0.89
CA THR A 337 40.08 1.50 1.49
C THR A 337 39.50 2.91 1.50
N PHE A 338 38.94 3.40 0.39
CA PHE A 338 38.26 4.70 0.35
C PHE A 338 37.11 4.76 1.35
N GLY A 339 36.28 3.72 1.40
CA GLY A 339 35.16 3.66 2.34
C GLY A 339 35.62 3.73 3.79
N LEU A 340 36.52 2.83 4.21
CA LEU A 340 36.88 2.69 5.61
C LEU A 340 37.83 3.80 6.11
N VAL A 341 38.75 4.27 5.26
CA VAL A 341 39.82 5.19 5.65
C VAL A 341 39.40 6.65 5.49
N TRP A 342 38.75 7.00 4.38
CA TRP A 342 38.48 8.40 4.03
C TRP A 342 37.08 8.86 4.43
N VAL A 343 36.11 7.95 4.38
CA VAL A 343 34.72 8.27 4.74
C VAL A 343 34.42 7.83 6.18
N GLY A 344 34.85 6.63 6.54
CA GLY A 344 34.67 6.05 7.87
C GLY A 344 33.48 5.09 7.97
N ARG A 345 33.57 4.19 8.96
CA ARG A 345 32.61 3.10 9.18
C ARG A 345 31.14 3.55 9.25
N PRO A 346 30.75 4.63 9.98
CA PRO A 346 29.34 5.00 10.12
C PRO A 346 28.67 5.34 8.78
N PHE A 347 29.34 6.10 7.92
CA PHE A 347 28.80 6.47 6.61
C PHE A 347 28.75 5.28 5.64
N VAL A 348 29.74 4.40 5.70
CA VAL A 348 29.73 3.14 4.94
C VAL A 348 28.59 2.22 5.39
N LEU A 349 28.31 2.17 6.70
CA LEU A 349 27.13 1.46 7.23
C LEU A 349 25.83 2.08 6.73
N ILE A 350 25.71 3.41 6.72
CA ILE A 350 24.54 4.11 6.16
C ILE A 350 24.35 3.77 4.67
N ARG A 351 25.44 3.71 3.90
CA ARG A 351 25.40 3.31 2.49
C ARG A 351 24.91 1.88 2.30
N SER A 352 25.43 0.95 3.11
CA SER A 352 24.95 -0.44 3.13
C SER A 352 23.47 -0.54 3.54
N ALA A 353 23.05 0.20 4.58
CA ALA A 353 21.68 0.22 5.06
C ALA A 353 20.72 0.76 3.99
N SER A 354 21.12 1.81 3.27
CA SER A 354 20.34 2.36 2.16
C SER A 354 20.14 1.33 1.06
N ALA A 355 21.19 0.57 0.70
CA ALA A 355 21.11 -0.51 -0.26
C ALA A 355 20.22 -1.67 0.21
N MET A 356 20.30 -2.05 1.49
CA MET A 356 19.41 -3.06 2.09
C MET A 356 17.95 -2.64 2.03
N ILE A 357 17.66 -1.37 2.35
CA ILE A 357 16.30 -0.82 2.28
C ILE A 357 15.82 -0.94 0.83
N ILE A 358 16.56 -0.41 -0.14
CA ILE A 358 16.18 -0.45 -1.56
C ILE A 358 15.97 -1.89 -2.06
N LEU A 359 16.81 -2.84 -1.65
CA LEU A 359 16.71 -4.24 -2.08
C LEU A 359 15.48 -4.97 -1.50
N HIS A 360 15.06 -4.55 -0.30
CA HIS A 360 13.94 -5.15 0.45
C HIS A 360 12.70 -4.25 0.49
N THR A 361 12.64 -3.26 -0.40
CA THR A 361 11.45 -2.46 -0.66
C THR A 361 11.12 -2.52 -2.14
N ASN A 362 9.86 -2.67 -2.45
CA ASN A 362 9.34 -2.49 -3.80
C ASN A 362 8.89 -1.02 -3.98
N VAL A 363 8.65 -0.59 -5.21
CA VAL A 363 8.01 0.69 -5.51
C VAL A 363 6.58 0.41 -5.96
N LEU A 364 5.63 1.15 -5.40
CA LEU A 364 4.25 1.18 -5.89
C LEU A 364 4.01 2.54 -6.53
N ASN A 365 3.99 2.55 -7.86
CA ASN A 365 3.69 3.73 -8.64
C ASN A 365 2.19 3.85 -8.82
N LEU A 366 1.66 5.06 -8.64
CA LEU A 366 0.31 5.39 -9.05
C LEU A 366 0.35 5.76 -10.53
N SER A 367 -0.13 4.87 -11.40
CA SER A 367 -0.12 5.05 -12.85
C SER A 367 -1.53 5.12 -13.39
N GLN A 368 -1.72 5.96 -14.41
CA GLN A 368 -2.97 6.07 -15.13
C GLN A 368 -2.94 5.16 -16.37
N ILE A 369 -3.88 4.22 -16.46
CA ILE A 369 -4.09 3.36 -17.63
C ILE A 369 -5.43 3.77 -18.24
N GLY A 370 -5.36 4.65 -19.25
CA GLY A 370 -6.54 5.27 -19.86
C GLY A 370 -7.35 6.08 -18.84
N ALA A 371 -8.61 5.71 -18.60
CA ALA A 371 -9.46 6.40 -17.63
C ALA A 371 -9.24 5.96 -16.17
N PHE A 372 -8.49 4.88 -15.93
CA PHE A 372 -8.34 4.28 -14.60
C PHE A 372 -7.00 4.61 -13.95
N THR A 373 -7.02 4.77 -12.63
CA THR A 373 -5.80 4.93 -11.82
C THR A 373 -5.52 3.63 -11.08
N VAL A 374 -4.34 3.05 -11.28
CA VAL A 374 -3.95 1.77 -10.70
C VAL A 374 -2.59 1.84 -10.05
N PHE A 375 -2.38 1.00 -9.04
CA PHE A 375 -1.04 0.74 -8.53
C PHE A 375 -0.29 -0.20 -9.48
N THR A 376 0.89 0.22 -9.93
CA THR A 376 1.81 -0.61 -10.68
C THR A 376 3.11 -0.79 -9.91
N SER A 377 3.58 -2.03 -9.88
CA SER A 377 4.86 -2.39 -9.27
C SER A 377 5.85 -2.75 -10.39
N PRO A 378 6.81 -1.87 -10.73
CA PRO A 378 7.81 -2.19 -11.72
C PRO A 378 8.76 -3.28 -11.20
N THR A 379 9.17 -4.18 -12.07
CA THR A 379 10.18 -5.18 -11.72
C THR A 379 11.56 -4.53 -11.58
N ILE A 380 12.33 -4.98 -10.58
CA ILE A 380 13.71 -4.52 -10.43
C ILE A 380 14.54 -5.08 -11.58
N LEU A 381 15.12 -4.20 -12.39
CA LEU A 381 16.00 -4.57 -13.48
C LEU A 381 17.24 -5.31 -12.94
N TRP A 382 17.67 -6.36 -13.64
CA TRP A 382 18.75 -7.25 -13.17
C TRP A 382 20.03 -6.50 -12.80
N TYR A 383 20.38 -5.43 -13.53
CA TYR A 383 21.58 -4.64 -13.28
C TYR A 383 21.46 -3.77 -12.02
N ASN A 384 20.25 -3.27 -11.71
CA ASN A 384 19.99 -2.55 -10.46
C ASN A 384 20.06 -3.49 -9.27
N LEU A 385 19.59 -4.73 -9.41
CA LEU A 385 19.72 -5.77 -8.38
C LEU A 385 21.19 -6.09 -8.11
N VAL A 386 21.98 -6.35 -9.16
CA VAL A 386 23.41 -6.66 -9.03
C VAL A 386 24.18 -5.49 -8.39
N LEU A 387 23.87 -4.26 -8.80
CA LEU A 387 24.46 -3.04 -8.23
C LEU A 387 24.07 -2.87 -6.75
N ALA A 388 22.79 -2.93 -6.42
CA ALA A 388 22.30 -2.77 -5.04
C ALA A 388 22.84 -3.88 -4.10
N ALA A 389 22.92 -5.12 -4.57
CA ALA A 389 23.58 -6.20 -3.84
C ALA A 389 25.07 -5.91 -3.64
N GLY A 390 25.73 -5.27 -4.61
CA GLY A 390 27.12 -4.83 -4.51
C GLY A 390 27.31 -3.73 -3.45
N GLU A 391 26.38 -2.77 -3.39
CA GLU A 391 26.35 -1.74 -2.35
C GLU A 391 26.07 -2.33 -0.95
N LEU A 392 25.44 -3.49 -0.86
CA LEU A 392 25.25 -4.16 0.43
C LEU A 392 26.60 -4.64 1.01
N ASN A 393 27.62 -4.94 0.19
CA ASN A 393 28.94 -5.41 0.63
C ASN A 393 29.70 -4.42 1.52
N TRP A 394 29.32 -3.15 1.55
CA TRP A 394 29.82 -2.17 2.52
C TRP A 394 29.75 -2.69 3.97
N LEU A 395 28.69 -3.45 4.32
CA LEU A 395 28.58 -4.11 5.63
C LEU A 395 29.68 -5.16 5.83
N VAL A 396 29.96 -5.97 4.81
CA VAL A 396 31.01 -7.00 4.84
C VAL A 396 32.38 -6.36 5.03
N TYR A 397 32.64 -5.21 4.41
CA TYR A 397 33.88 -4.46 4.64
C TYR A 397 34.00 -3.97 6.08
N VAL A 398 32.92 -3.47 6.68
CA VAL A 398 32.90 -3.04 8.07
C VAL A 398 33.14 -4.22 9.02
N PHE A 399 32.54 -5.38 8.77
CA PHE A 399 32.81 -6.59 9.56
C PHE A 399 34.27 -7.03 9.44
N ASN A 400 34.79 -7.10 8.23
CA ASN A 400 36.18 -7.47 8.00
C ASN A 400 37.16 -6.55 8.73
N ASP A 401 36.95 -5.24 8.64
CA ASP A 401 37.78 -4.24 9.31
C ASP A 401 37.64 -4.30 10.84
N SER A 402 36.42 -4.47 11.35
CA SER A 402 36.16 -4.56 12.79
C SER A 402 36.75 -5.83 13.42
N PHE A 403 36.73 -6.95 12.69
CA PHE A 403 37.30 -8.21 13.15
C PHE A 403 38.78 -8.38 12.80
N SER A 404 39.37 -7.50 11.98
CA SER A 404 40.77 -7.58 11.55
C SER A 404 41.78 -7.59 12.71
N CYS A 405 41.45 -6.96 13.84
CA CYS A 405 42.30 -7.00 15.04
C CYS A 405 42.36 -8.40 15.69
N ILE A 406 41.34 -9.22 15.48
CA ILE A 406 41.25 -10.60 15.98
C ILE A 406 41.78 -11.58 14.93
N THR A 407 41.36 -11.41 13.68
CA THR A 407 41.68 -12.34 12.59
C THR A 407 43.08 -12.08 12.00
N THR A 408 43.63 -10.88 12.17
CA THR A 408 45.01 -10.48 11.83
C THR A 408 45.42 -10.97 10.43
N LYS A 409 46.44 -11.84 10.35
CA LYS A 409 46.99 -12.40 9.10
C LYS A 409 45.96 -13.16 8.25
N TYR A 410 44.89 -13.68 8.86
CA TYR A 410 43.86 -14.40 8.10
C TYR A 410 42.98 -13.44 7.27
N THR A 411 42.90 -12.15 7.65
CA THR A 411 42.05 -11.15 6.98
C THR A 411 42.31 -11.05 5.49
N ALA A 412 43.57 -11.11 5.06
CA ALA A 412 43.95 -11.09 3.65
C ALA A 412 43.28 -12.21 2.84
N GLY A 413 43.29 -13.43 3.39
CA GLY A 413 42.80 -14.62 2.70
C GLY A 413 41.28 -14.71 2.61
N TYR A 414 40.54 -14.27 3.65
CA TYR A 414 39.08 -14.42 3.68
C TYR A 414 38.30 -13.16 3.26
N ALA A 415 38.94 -12.00 3.20
CA ALA A 415 38.32 -10.73 2.83
C ALA A 415 37.58 -10.77 1.47
N MET A 416 38.28 -11.17 0.42
CA MET A 416 37.72 -11.25 -0.94
C MET A 416 36.68 -12.37 -1.02
N LYS A 417 36.95 -13.53 -0.40
CA LYS A 417 36.05 -14.70 -0.37
C LYS A 417 34.71 -14.36 0.29
N SER A 418 34.74 -13.68 1.44
CA SER A 418 33.52 -13.27 2.17
C SER A 418 32.71 -12.23 1.39
N THR A 419 33.38 -11.30 0.70
CA THR A 419 32.71 -10.28 -0.13
C THR A 419 32.04 -10.91 -1.34
N LEU A 420 32.76 -11.73 -2.12
CA LEU A 420 32.20 -12.37 -3.32
C LEU A 420 31.10 -13.38 -2.98
N SER A 421 31.26 -14.13 -1.89
CA SER A 421 30.22 -15.08 -1.44
C SER A 421 28.96 -14.36 -0.96
N ALA A 422 29.08 -13.32 -0.12
CA ALA A 422 27.92 -12.53 0.30
C ALA A 422 27.20 -11.92 -0.90
N TRP A 423 27.95 -11.33 -1.83
CA TRP A 423 27.40 -10.73 -3.04
C TRP A 423 26.63 -11.75 -3.89
N LEU A 424 27.23 -12.91 -4.17
CA LEU A 424 26.60 -13.95 -4.96
C LEU A 424 25.34 -14.51 -4.28
N ILE A 425 25.40 -14.78 -2.97
CA ILE A 425 24.25 -15.28 -2.21
C ILE A 425 23.11 -14.26 -2.21
N LEU A 426 23.41 -12.98 -2.01
CA LEU A 426 22.39 -11.92 -2.01
C LEU A 426 21.76 -11.74 -3.40
N ILE A 427 22.55 -11.80 -4.48
CA ILE A 427 22.03 -11.77 -5.85
C ILE A 427 21.09 -12.95 -6.09
N VAL A 428 21.55 -14.17 -5.80
CA VAL A 428 20.78 -15.40 -6.04
C VAL A 428 19.50 -15.42 -5.19
N TRP A 429 19.61 -15.08 -3.90
CA TRP A 429 18.45 -15.05 -3.00
C TRP A 429 17.41 -14.03 -3.44
N THR A 430 17.84 -12.81 -3.79
CA THR A 430 16.91 -11.76 -4.21
C THR A 430 16.31 -12.03 -5.59
N ALA A 431 17.04 -12.70 -6.48
CA ALA A 431 16.53 -13.11 -7.80
C ALA A 431 15.51 -14.25 -7.70
N ILE A 432 15.72 -15.24 -6.81
CA ILE A 432 14.79 -16.36 -6.62
C ILE A 432 13.56 -15.92 -5.81
N GLN A 433 13.75 -15.04 -4.84
CA GLN A 433 12.68 -14.51 -3.98
C GLN A 433 12.71 -12.97 -4.01
N PRO A 434 12.15 -12.33 -5.03
CA PRO A 434 12.06 -10.87 -5.08
C PRO A 434 11.20 -10.33 -3.92
N CYS A 435 11.43 -9.07 -3.52
CA CYS A 435 10.58 -8.44 -2.52
C CYS A 435 9.29 -7.95 -3.20
N GLU A 436 8.20 -8.67 -2.97
CA GLU A 436 6.87 -8.28 -3.45
C GLU A 436 6.17 -7.41 -2.41
N HIS A 437 5.32 -6.50 -2.88
CA HIS A 437 4.47 -5.71 -2.01
C HIS A 437 3.23 -6.54 -1.61
N VAL A 438 2.62 -6.18 -0.50
CA VAL A 438 1.33 -6.75 -0.07
C VAL A 438 0.33 -5.60 -0.01
N ALA A 439 -0.71 -5.68 -0.82
CA ALA A 439 -1.79 -4.70 -0.83
C ALA A 439 -3.14 -5.43 -0.84
N TYR A 440 -4.02 -5.10 0.09
CA TYR A 440 -5.39 -5.61 0.12
C TYR A 440 -6.33 -4.64 0.83
N MET A 441 -7.63 -4.79 0.55
CA MET A 441 -8.70 -4.08 1.24
C MET A 441 -9.23 -4.97 2.38
N ASP A 442 -9.20 -4.47 3.61
CA ASP A 442 -9.77 -5.13 4.78
C ASP A 442 -10.36 -4.06 5.69
N ARG A 443 -11.69 -3.91 5.60
CA ARG A 443 -12.44 -2.91 6.37
C ARG A 443 -12.85 -3.53 7.71
N ARG A 444 -12.13 -3.17 8.76
CA ARG A 444 -12.42 -3.60 10.14
C ARG A 444 -12.43 -2.40 11.06
N CYS A 445 -13.49 -2.25 11.82
CA CYS A 445 -13.60 -1.26 12.88
C CYS A 445 -13.75 -1.96 14.22
N VAL A 446 -12.94 -1.57 15.20
CA VAL A 446 -13.06 -2.03 16.58
C VAL A 446 -13.40 -0.82 17.45
N ALA A 447 -14.44 -0.96 18.26
CA ALA A 447 -14.77 0.06 19.26
C ALA A 447 -13.71 0.09 20.35
N ILE A 448 -13.16 1.28 20.61
CA ILE A 448 -12.27 1.53 21.75
C ILE A 448 -13.08 2.33 22.74
N ASP A 449 -13.88 1.64 23.54
CA ASP A 449 -14.92 2.25 24.38
C ASP A 449 -15.93 3.04 23.51
N MET A 450 -17.21 2.63 23.51
CA MET A 450 -18.20 3.19 22.58
C MET A 450 -18.35 4.71 22.69
N ASP A 451 -18.03 5.27 23.86
CA ASP A 451 -18.08 6.70 24.15
C ASP A 451 -16.81 7.47 23.70
N VAL A 452 -15.70 6.79 23.43
CA VAL A 452 -14.40 7.42 23.07
C VAL A 452 -14.18 7.40 21.56
N GLY A 453 -14.41 6.27 20.90
CA GLY A 453 -14.35 6.21 19.43
C GLY A 453 -14.15 4.83 18.83
N LEU A 454 -13.98 4.82 17.51
CA LEU A 454 -13.74 3.61 16.71
C LEU A 454 -12.32 3.67 16.12
N ARG A 455 -11.61 2.55 16.19
CA ARG A 455 -10.36 2.35 15.42
C ARG A 455 -10.67 1.49 14.21
N CYS A 456 -10.62 2.13 13.04
CA CYS A 456 -10.89 1.49 11.77
C CYS A 456 -9.60 1.31 10.95
N HIS A 457 -9.45 0.12 10.39
CA HIS A 457 -8.52 -0.20 9.31
C HIS A 457 -9.36 -0.39 8.05
N SER A 458 -8.99 0.23 6.92
CA SER A 458 -9.73 0.11 5.65
C SER A 458 -8.96 -0.66 4.59
N ALA A 459 -7.66 -0.40 4.49
CA ALA A 459 -6.77 -0.98 3.51
C ALA A 459 -5.41 -1.20 4.16
N PHE A 460 -4.67 -2.14 3.62
CA PHE A 460 -3.32 -2.45 4.05
C PHE A 460 -2.40 -2.41 2.84
N VAL A 461 -1.29 -1.68 2.96
CA VAL A 461 -0.23 -1.61 1.95
C VAL A 461 1.11 -1.71 2.66
N GLU A 462 1.83 -2.78 2.38
CA GLU A 462 3.18 -3.03 2.88
C GLU A 462 4.12 -3.19 1.67
N VAL A 463 5.13 -2.33 1.59
CA VAL A 463 6.02 -2.25 0.43
C VAL A 463 7.39 -2.86 0.70
N GLY A 464 7.69 -3.27 1.93
CA GLY A 464 8.96 -3.88 2.29
C GLY A 464 8.93 -4.55 3.65
N PHE A 465 9.85 -5.49 3.86
CA PHE A 465 9.85 -6.37 5.03
C PHE A 465 11.13 -6.24 5.87
N VAL A 466 10.99 -5.84 7.13
CA VAL A 466 12.12 -5.70 8.07
C VAL A 466 12.84 -7.03 8.32
N ASN A 467 12.11 -8.14 8.29
CA ASN A 467 12.68 -9.48 8.48
C ASN A 467 13.76 -9.80 7.44
N ARG A 468 13.62 -9.31 6.21
CA ARG A 468 14.61 -9.53 5.14
C ARG A 468 15.90 -8.74 5.37
N ILE A 469 15.82 -7.56 5.99
CA ILE A 469 16.99 -6.78 6.40
C ILE A 469 17.81 -7.59 7.41
N GLY A 470 17.15 -8.18 8.42
CA GLY A 470 17.79 -9.06 9.39
C GLY A 470 18.49 -10.26 8.73
N LEU A 471 17.82 -10.89 7.75
CA LEU A 471 18.42 -12.00 7.01
C LEU A 471 19.63 -11.56 6.17
N SER A 472 19.61 -10.39 5.53
CA SER A 472 20.77 -9.84 4.84
C SER A 472 21.97 -9.65 5.76
N VAL A 473 21.76 -9.12 6.96
CA VAL A 473 22.82 -8.95 7.96
C VAL A 473 23.39 -10.32 8.36
N LEU A 474 22.53 -11.31 8.59
CA LEU A 474 22.94 -12.68 8.91
C LEU A 474 23.71 -13.34 7.77
N ILE A 475 23.32 -13.15 6.52
CA ILE A 475 24.06 -13.64 5.35
C ILE A 475 25.45 -13.01 5.30
N CYS A 476 25.56 -11.68 5.41
CA CYS A 476 26.85 -10.99 5.40
C CYS A 476 27.76 -11.48 6.53
N PHE A 477 27.24 -11.58 7.75
CA PHE A 477 27.99 -12.06 8.90
C PHE A 477 28.38 -13.54 8.74
N GLY A 478 27.46 -14.38 8.27
CA GLY A 478 27.69 -15.80 8.01
C GLY A 478 28.79 -16.02 6.98
N CYS A 479 28.81 -15.26 5.88
CA CYS A 479 29.87 -15.32 4.87
C CYS A 479 31.24 -14.93 5.42
N VAL A 480 31.29 -13.91 6.29
CA VAL A 480 32.52 -13.49 6.98
C VAL A 480 33.04 -14.61 7.87
N VAL A 481 32.19 -15.17 8.74
CA VAL A 481 32.58 -16.25 9.67
C VAL A 481 32.99 -17.51 8.91
N ALA A 482 32.19 -17.96 7.95
CA ALA A 482 32.47 -19.16 7.18
C ALA A 482 33.78 -19.05 6.39
N SER A 483 34.02 -17.89 5.75
CA SER A 483 35.26 -17.65 5.00
C SER A 483 36.47 -17.60 5.93
N PHE A 484 36.35 -16.99 7.12
CA PHE A 484 37.41 -16.99 8.12
C PHE A 484 37.74 -18.40 8.62
N LEU A 485 36.73 -19.20 8.94
CA LEU A 485 36.92 -20.58 9.39
C LEU A 485 37.56 -21.44 8.29
N LEU A 486 37.14 -21.27 7.04
CA LEU A 486 37.74 -21.92 5.88
C LEU A 486 39.23 -21.55 5.76
N GLU A 487 39.56 -20.27 5.90
CA GLU A 487 40.95 -19.80 5.81
C GLU A 487 41.82 -20.36 6.95
N LYS A 488 41.28 -20.35 8.16
CA LYS A 488 41.99 -20.79 9.38
C LYS A 488 42.23 -22.29 9.41
N TYR A 489 41.23 -23.09 9.06
CA TYR A 489 41.27 -24.55 9.26
C TYR A 489 41.59 -25.34 7.99
N VAL A 490 41.22 -24.86 6.80
CA VAL A 490 41.38 -25.59 5.54
C VAL A 490 42.53 -25.04 4.71
N CYS A 491 42.52 -23.75 4.38
CA CYS A 491 43.58 -23.14 3.57
C CYS A 491 44.89 -22.97 4.34
N ARG A 492 44.86 -23.08 5.68
CA ARG A 492 46.01 -22.95 6.59
C ARG A 492 46.82 -21.68 6.32
N GLY A 493 46.11 -20.55 6.17
CA GLY A 493 46.61 -19.17 5.98
C GLY A 493 48.04 -19.01 5.48
N ALA A 494 48.21 -18.57 4.24
CA ALA A 494 49.52 -18.22 3.70
C ALA A 494 50.27 -17.24 4.64
N PRO A 495 51.61 -17.33 4.75
CA PRO A 495 52.38 -16.34 5.49
C PRO A 495 52.21 -14.97 4.82
N VAL A 496 51.39 -14.11 5.43
CA VAL A 496 51.22 -12.72 5.00
C VAL A 496 52.42 -11.93 5.51
N PHE A 497 53.03 -11.12 4.64
CA PHE A 497 54.06 -10.18 5.00
C PHE A 497 53.55 -9.22 6.09
N ASP A 498 54.20 -9.22 7.26
CA ASP A 498 53.81 -8.34 8.37
C ASP A 498 54.45 -6.97 8.18
N ALA A 499 53.74 -6.08 7.48
CA ALA A 499 54.15 -4.70 7.37
C ALA A 499 54.15 -4.02 8.75
N THR A 500 55.31 -3.58 9.21
CA THR A 500 55.52 -2.98 10.54
C THR A 500 55.20 -1.48 10.59
N SER A 501 55.01 -0.84 9.44
CA SER A 501 54.70 0.59 9.33
C SER A 501 53.35 0.94 9.98
N LEU A 502 53.35 1.95 10.85
CA LEU A 502 52.16 2.49 11.51
C LEU A 502 51.37 3.42 10.58
N MET A 503 51.93 3.91 9.47
CA MET A 503 51.25 4.74 8.46
C MET A 503 50.14 3.98 7.74
N LEU A 504 50.25 2.65 7.65
CA LEU A 504 49.23 1.81 7.02
C LEU A 504 48.01 1.65 7.94
N SER A 505 46.83 1.92 7.39
CA SER A 505 45.57 1.56 8.04
C SER A 505 45.41 0.03 8.10
N ALA A 506 44.59 -0.49 9.01
CA ALA A 506 44.28 -1.93 9.08
C ALA A 506 43.84 -2.53 7.72
N PRO A 507 42.92 -1.91 6.94
CA PRO A 507 42.56 -2.45 5.63
C PRO A 507 43.71 -2.36 4.62
N ALA A 508 44.59 -1.36 4.69
CA ALA A 508 45.77 -1.31 3.83
C ALA A 508 46.78 -2.41 4.21
N LYS A 509 47.10 -2.53 5.51
CA LYS A 509 48.06 -3.51 6.05
C LYS A 509 47.69 -4.95 5.72
N TYR A 510 46.41 -5.30 5.83
CA TYR A 510 45.97 -6.68 5.69
C TYR A 510 45.43 -7.05 4.30
N THR A 511 45.20 -6.09 3.39
CA THR A 511 44.63 -6.40 2.07
C THR A 511 45.52 -6.01 0.89
N PHE A 512 46.51 -5.14 1.10
CA PHE A 512 47.44 -4.81 0.02
C PHE A 512 48.46 -5.92 -0.22
N VAL A 513 48.82 -6.07 -1.49
CA VAL A 513 49.97 -6.83 -1.95
C VAL A 513 51.20 -5.97 -1.70
N LEU A 514 52.07 -6.40 -0.78
CA LEU A 514 53.25 -5.64 -0.34
C LEU A 514 54.56 -6.42 -0.52
N ASP A 515 54.49 -7.72 -0.81
CA ASP A 515 55.62 -8.66 -0.77
C ASP A 515 56.78 -8.24 -1.70
N ASP A 516 56.45 -7.78 -2.91
CA ASP A 516 57.43 -7.37 -3.93
C ASP A 516 57.95 -5.93 -3.74
N TRP A 517 57.46 -5.21 -2.74
CA TRP A 517 57.77 -3.80 -2.50
C TRP A 517 58.81 -3.59 -1.39
N VAL A 518 59.49 -4.64 -0.96
CA VAL A 518 60.58 -4.56 0.02
C VAL A 518 61.93 -4.51 -0.68
N HIS A 519 62.75 -3.51 -0.34
CA HIS A 519 64.12 -3.41 -0.83
C HIS A 519 65.08 -3.00 0.31
N ASN A 520 66.17 -3.75 0.49
CA ASN A 520 67.15 -3.55 1.56
C ASN A 520 66.53 -3.43 2.97
N GLY A 521 65.47 -4.21 3.25
CA GLY A 521 64.77 -4.20 4.53
C GLY A 521 63.83 -3.01 4.74
N VAL A 522 63.67 -2.13 3.75
CA VAL A 522 62.72 -1.01 3.78
C VAL A 522 61.52 -1.34 2.89
N LEU A 523 60.32 -1.17 3.45
CA LEU A 523 59.06 -1.30 2.70
C LEU A 523 58.80 -0.01 1.91
N TYR A 524 58.58 -0.14 0.62
CA TYR A 524 58.13 0.93 -0.25
C TYR A 524 56.64 0.76 -0.57
N ILE A 525 55.95 1.84 -0.87
CA ILE A 525 54.56 1.79 -1.32
C ILE A 525 54.36 2.78 -2.46
N ASP A 526 53.62 2.40 -3.50
CA ASP A 526 53.34 3.31 -4.61
C ASP A 526 52.41 4.46 -4.18
N LYS A 527 52.49 5.60 -4.89
CA LYS A 527 51.72 6.81 -4.55
C LYS A 527 50.20 6.56 -4.51
N PRO A 528 49.58 5.86 -5.49
CA PRO A 528 48.19 5.43 -5.40
C PRO A 528 47.83 4.63 -4.14
N SER A 529 48.57 3.55 -3.85
CA SER A 529 48.32 2.73 -2.66
C SER A 529 48.51 3.53 -1.37
N THR A 530 49.43 4.51 -1.36
CA THR A 530 49.64 5.42 -0.23
C THR A 530 48.43 6.32 0.02
N LEU A 531 47.86 6.90 -1.04
CA LEU A 531 46.61 7.66 -0.97
C LEU A 531 45.46 6.78 -0.46
N MET A 532 45.33 5.56 -0.99
CA MET A 532 44.32 4.59 -0.55
C MET A 532 44.50 4.21 0.92
N ALA A 533 45.73 4.12 1.41
CA ALA A 533 46.03 3.93 2.83
C ALA A 533 45.73 5.16 3.71
N GLY A 534 45.31 6.29 3.13
CA GLY A 534 44.96 7.52 3.85
C GLY A 534 46.13 8.45 4.10
N VAL A 535 47.16 8.39 3.26
CA VAL A 535 48.34 9.27 3.35
C VAL A 535 48.48 10.04 2.04
N LEU A 536 48.44 11.37 2.11
CA LEU A 536 48.70 12.24 0.96
C LEU A 536 50.19 12.46 0.80
N SER A 537 50.71 12.27 -0.41
CA SER A 537 52.13 12.45 -0.70
C SER A 537 52.37 13.58 -1.69
N VAL A 538 53.22 14.54 -1.32
CA VAL A 538 53.65 15.63 -2.19
C VAL A 538 55.18 15.71 -2.18
N GLU A 539 55.78 15.71 -3.36
CA GLU A 539 57.23 15.87 -3.52
C GLU A 539 57.53 17.35 -3.74
N TYR A 540 58.31 17.96 -2.84
CA TYR A 540 58.68 19.36 -2.94
C TYR A 540 60.11 19.58 -2.41
N ALA A 541 60.92 20.33 -3.16
CA ALA A 541 62.29 20.72 -2.78
C ALA A 541 63.19 19.55 -2.29
N GLY A 542 63.07 18.37 -2.89
CA GLY A 542 63.88 17.18 -2.56
C GLY A 542 63.38 16.35 -1.36
N GLY A 543 62.32 16.78 -0.67
CA GLY A 543 61.63 16.03 0.37
C GLY A 543 60.28 15.47 -0.10
N ILE A 544 59.87 14.34 0.50
CA ILE A 544 58.53 13.76 0.33
C ILE A 544 57.72 14.11 1.58
N TYR A 545 56.74 14.99 1.42
CA TYR A 545 55.80 15.38 2.47
C TYR A 545 54.64 14.39 2.48
N LEU A 546 54.46 13.72 3.61
CA LEU A 546 53.47 12.67 3.84
C LEU A 546 52.48 13.15 4.90
N PHE A 547 51.26 13.48 4.48
CA PHE A 547 50.19 13.87 5.39
C PHE A 547 49.27 12.70 5.66
N ASP A 548 49.38 12.12 6.86
CA ASP A 548 48.50 11.03 7.32
C ASP A 548 47.19 11.62 7.84
N VAL A 549 46.14 11.52 7.02
CA VAL A 549 44.80 12.06 7.33
C VAL A 549 44.20 11.37 8.56
N LYS A 550 44.55 10.10 8.78
CA LYS A 550 44.02 9.28 9.88
C LYS A 550 44.53 9.76 11.24
N LYS A 551 45.80 10.17 11.29
CA LYS A 551 46.48 10.64 12.51
C LYS A 551 46.56 12.16 12.59
N TRP A 552 46.19 12.87 11.53
CA TRP A 552 46.37 14.30 11.35
C TRP A 552 47.83 14.75 11.58
N ARG A 553 48.78 14.00 11.00
CA ARG A 553 50.22 14.23 11.15
C ARG A 553 50.89 14.44 9.80
N LEU A 554 51.78 15.44 9.74
CA LEU A 554 52.68 15.65 8.60
C LEU A 554 54.05 15.06 8.94
N LEU A 555 54.53 14.19 8.07
CA LEU A 555 55.83 13.53 8.15
C LEU A 555 56.64 13.90 6.90
N VAL A 556 57.95 14.01 7.03
CA VAL A 556 58.83 14.32 5.90
C VAL A 556 59.83 13.20 5.75
N ALA A 557 59.78 12.50 4.62
CA ALA A 557 60.75 11.48 4.26
C ALA A 557 61.74 12.07 3.23
N PHE A 558 63.03 11.83 3.45
CA PHE A 558 64.07 12.17 2.49
C PHE A 558 64.50 10.92 1.75
N ARG A 559 64.62 11.01 0.42
CA ARG A 559 65.30 9.96 -0.35
C ARG A 559 66.77 10.00 0.04
N HIS A 560 67.27 8.92 0.62
CA HIS A 560 68.66 8.85 1.10
C HIS A 560 69.61 9.25 -0.04
N SER A 561 70.33 10.35 0.16
CA SER A 561 71.22 10.98 -0.85
C SER A 561 72.68 10.54 -0.69
N GLY A 562 72.96 9.61 0.23
CA GLY A 562 74.29 9.12 0.54
C GLY A 562 74.36 7.61 0.40
N VAL A 563 75.34 7.14 -0.38
CA VAL A 563 75.59 5.76 -0.85
C VAL A 563 74.74 5.41 -2.07
N GLU A 564 75.42 5.05 -3.16
CA GLU A 564 74.87 4.49 -4.39
C GLU A 564 74.04 3.22 -4.11
N MET A 565 72.81 3.39 -3.61
CA MET A 565 71.81 2.34 -3.71
C MET A 565 71.32 2.35 -5.15
N VAL A 566 71.95 1.51 -5.97
CA VAL A 566 71.41 1.08 -7.26
C VAL A 566 70.04 0.46 -6.97
N LEU A 567 68.98 1.26 -7.01
CA LEU A 567 67.61 0.75 -6.95
C LEU A 567 67.46 -0.18 -8.15
N PRO A 568 67.25 -1.49 -7.94
CA PRO A 568 67.35 -2.49 -9.00
C PRO A 568 66.24 -2.34 -10.03
N ASP A 569 65.13 -1.70 -9.65
CA ASP A 569 63.97 -1.45 -10.49
C ASP A 569 63.55 0.02 -10.38
N ALA A 570 63.28 0.61 -11.54
CA ALA A 570 62.87 1.99 -11.70
C ALA A 570 61.46 2.26 -11.10
N ARG A 571 60.73 1.24 -10.64
CA ARG A 571 59.49 1.38 -9.84
C ARG A 571 59.72 2.03 -8.48
N PHE A 572 60.83 1.71 -7.80
CA PHE A 572 61.13 2.25 -6.47
C PHE A 572 61.46 3.76 -6.51
N MET A 573 61.85 4.30 -7.67
CA MET A 573 62.05 5.73 -7.86
C MET A 573 60.76 6.55 -7.81
N TYR A 574 59.59 5.93 -7.91
CA TYR A 574 58.30 6.60 -7.81
C TYR A 574 57.52 6.19 -6.55
N ALA A 575 58.12 5.33 -5.73
CA ALA A 575 57.55 4.79 -4.51
C ALA A 575 57.99 5.60 -3.28
N ILE A 576 57.20 5.49 -2.21
CA ILE A 576 57.42 6.17 -0.94
C ILE A 576 58.04 5.16 0.02
N PRO A 577 59.22 5.45 0.59
CA PRO A 577 59.81 4.60 1.61
C PRO A 577 59.08 4.81 2.94
N LEU A 578 58.57 3.73 3.53
CA LEU A 578 57.94 3.72 4.85
C LEU A 578 59.01 3.57 5.93
N VAL A 579 59.77 4.65 6.14
CA VAL A 579 60.77 4.79 7.22
C VAL A 579 60.12 5.60 8.34
N GLU A 580 59.66 4.90 9.36
CA GLU A 580 59.11 5.48 10.59
C GLU A 580 60.07 5.35 11.76
#